data_AF-A0A1V5DP60-F1
#
_entry.id   AF-A0A1V5DP60-F1
#
_cell.length_a   1.000
_cell.length_b   1.000
_cell.length_c   1.000
_cell.angle_alpha   90.00
_cell.angle_beta   90.00
_cell.angle_gamma   90.00
#
_symmetry.space_group_name_H-M   'P 1'
#
loop_
_entity.id
_entity.type
_entity.pdbx_description
1 polymer ?
#
loop_
_entity_poly.entity_id
_entity_poly.type
_entity_poly.pdbx_seq_one_letter_code
_entity_poly.pdbx_strand_id
1 'polypeptide(L)' 'MDGRNRALDNIFVERFWRSLNYEDIYLKDYQTMEELKQGLKRYFVFYNSERFHQSLDYKTPDMVYSSCFEERERGLLAVA' A
#
# COMPACT_ATOMS: atom_id res chain seq x y z
N MET A 1 15.26 8.39 22.80
CA MET A 1 13.84 8.13 22.50
C MET A 1 13.69 8.10 20.99
N ASP A 2 13.82 6.91 20.45
CA ASP A 2 13.58 6.49 19.08
C ASP A 2 12.09 6.64 18.74
N GLY A 3 11.78 7.39 17.68
CA GLY A 3 10.43 7.82 17.32
C GLY A 3 9.48 6.73 16.82
N ARG A 4 9.56 5.50 17.35
CA ARG A 4 8.58 4.43 17.13
C ARG A 4 7.27 4.81 17.84
N ASN A 5 6.12 4.63 17.16
CA ASN A 5 4.76 5.01 17.60
C ASN A 5 4.42 6.51 17.53
N ARG A 6 4.81 7.22 16.47
CA ARG A 6 4.25 8.56 16.23
C ARG A 6 2.90 8.44 15.53
N ALA A 7 1.98 9.35 15.84
CA ALA A 7 0.71 9.47 15.12
C ALA A 7 0.91 9.59 13.59
N LEU A 8 2.07 10.12 13.17
CA LEU A 8 2.47 10.23 11.77
C LEU A 8 2.80 8.88 11.10
N ASP A 9 3.19 7.85 11.86
CA ASP A 9 3.40 6.52 11.31
C ASP A 9 2.05 5.82 11.08
N ASN A 10 1.10 6.04 12.01
CA ASN A 10 -0.21 5.40 11.95
C ASN A 10 -1.14 6.01 10.90
N ILE A 11 -0.99 7.31 10.59
CA ILE A 11 -1.90 8.03 9.70
C ILE A 11 -2.01 7.38 8.30
N PHE A 12 -0.92 6.79 7.81
CA PHE A 12 -0.91 6.12 6.51
C PHE A 12 -1.70 4.81 6.55
N VAL A 13 -1.49 4.03 7.60
CA VAL A 13 -2.20 2.77 7.84
C VAL A 13 -3.70 3.03 8.05
N GLU A 14 -4.04 4.03 8.86
CA GLU A 14 -5.44 4.44 9.09
C GLU A 14 -6.13 4.91 7.80
N ARG A 15 -5.44 5.72 6.98
CA ARG A 15 -5.98 6.17 5.69
C ARG A 15 -6.21 5.00 4.74
N PHE A 16 -5.26 4.05 4.69
CA PHE A 16 -5.41 2.81 3.94
C PHE A 16 -6.65 2.03 4.40
N TRP A 17 -6.80 1.80 5.71
CA TRP A 17 -7.94 1.06 6.26
C TRP A 17 -9.28 1.75 5.99
N ARG A 18 -9.31 3.09 5.99
CA ARG A 18 -10.52 3.82 5.58
C ARG A 18 -10.87 3.51 4.12
N SER A 19 -9.93 3.62 3.19
CA SER A 19 -10.18 3.30 1.78
C SER A 19 -10.63 1.86 1.59
N LEU A 20 -9.94 0.89 2.19
CA LEU A 20 -10.32 -0.53 2.07
C LEU A 20 -11.74 -0.80 2.57
N ASN A 21 -12.11 -0.22 3.72
CA ASN A 21 -13.44 -0.43 4.27
C ASN A 21 -14.53 0.17 3.36
N TYR A 22 -14.36 1.40 2.91
CA TYR A 22 -15.38 2.12 2.14
C TYR A 22 -15.48 1.66 0.69
N GLU A 23 -14.38 1.23 0.09
CA GLU A 23 -14.32 0.90 -1.34
C GLU A 23 -14.51 -0.60 -1.60
N ASP A 24 -14.33 -1.46 -0.60
CA ASP A 24 -14.44 -2.92 -0.76
C ASP A 24 -15.35 -3.55 0.27
N ILE A 25 -14.98 -3.50 1.55
CA ILE A 25 -15.61 -4.32 2.60
C ILE A 25 -17.08 -3.93 2.80
N TYR A 26 -17.40 -2.65 2.92
CA TYR A 26 -18.77 -2.18 3.13
C TYR A 26 -19.65 -2.29 1.88
N LEU A 27 -19.06 -2.26 0.68
CA LEU A 27 -19.82 -2.37 -0.57
C LEU A 27 -20.16 -3.82 -0.91
N LYS A 28 -19.25 -4.75 -0.60
CA LYS A 28 -19.38 -6.15 -1.02
C LYS A 28 -20.02 -7.04 0.02
N ASP A 29 -20.09 -6.60 1.27
CA ASP A 29 -20.74 -7.28 2.39
C ASP A 29 -20.49 -8.80 2.36
N TYR A 30 -19.21 -9.18 2.46
CA TYR A 30 -18.80 -10.58 2.34
C TYR A 30 -19.46 -11.45 3.41
N GLN A 31 -20.06 -12.56 2.99
CA GLN A 31 -20.83 -13.43 3.88
C GLN A 31 -19.96 -14.52 4.51
N THR A 32 -18.83 -14.85 3.88
CA THR A 32 -17.90 -15.86 4.38
C THR A 32 -16.46 -15.36 4.46
N MET A 33 -15.68 -15.98 5.35
CA MET A 33 -14.24 -15.71 5.47
C MET A 33 -13.48 -16.04 4.18
N GLU A 34 -13.92 -17.03 3.42
CA GLU A 34 -13.29 -17.39 2.14
C GLU A 34 -13.48 -16.29 1.10
N GLU A 35 -14.72 -15.81 0.94
CA GLU A 35 -15.04 -14.70 0.05
C GLU A 35 -14.27 -13.44 0.42
N LEU A 36 -14.21 -13.10 1.71
CA LEU A 36 -13.42 -11.97 2.22
C LEU A 36 -11.95 -12.11 1.83
N LYS A 37 -11.32 -13.26 2.04
CA LYS A 37 -9.91 -13.48 1.68
C LYS A 37 -9.65 -13.32 0.19
N GLN A 38 -10.53 -13.86 -0.65
CA GLN A 38 -10.42 -13.71 -2.11
C GLN A 38 -10.65 -12.26 -2.54
N GLY A 39 -11.61 -11.59 -1.92
CA GLY A 39 -11.93 -10.18 -2.09
C GLY A 39 -10.75 -9.27 -1.78
N LEU A 40 -10.18 -9.42 -0.58
CA LEU A 40 -9.00 -8.71 -0.15
C LEU A 40 -7.82 -8.96 -1.10
N LYS A 41 -7.57 -10.20 -1.51
CA LYS A 41 -6.49 -10.51 -2.47
C LYS A 41 -6.65 -9.70 -3.77
N ARG A 42 -7.87 -9.62 -4.31
CA ARG A 42 -8.15 -8.80 -5.50
C ARG A 42 -7.95 -7.31 -5.23
N TYR A 43 -8.46 -6.82 -4.10
CA TYR A 43 -8.32 -5.42 -3.73
C TYR A 43 -6.86 -5.00 -3.55
N PHE A 44 -6.02 -5.83 -2.91
CA PHE A 44 -4.60 -5.53 -2.73
C PHE A 44 -3.83 -5.49 -4.05
N VAL A 45 -4.14 -6.38 -5.01
CA VAL A 45 -3.54 -6.31 -6.35
C VAL A 45 -3.93 -5.00 -7.03
N PHE A 46 -5.21 -4.64 -7.03
CA PHE A 46 -5.67 -3.37 -7.58
C PHE A 46 -5.00 -2.15 -6.89
N TYR A 47 -4.98 -2.12 -5.56
CA TYR A 47 -4.44 -1.02 -4.78
C TYR A 47 -2.93 -0.83 -5.03
N ASN A 48 -2.16 -1.92 -5.11
CA ASN A 48 -0.71 -1.84 -5.25
C ASN A 48 -0.25 -1.66 -6.71
N SER A 49 -0.96 -2.28 -7.66
CA SER A 49 -0.48 -2.38 -9.04
C SER A 49 -1.20 -1.44 -10.01
N GLU A 50 -2.43 -1.02 -9.72
CA GLU A 50 -3.28 -0.28 -10.66
C GLU A 50 -3.69 1.11 -10.14
N ARG A 51 -3.83 1.28 -8.83
CA ARG A 51 -4.28 2.56 -8.24
C ARG A 51 -3.16 3.59 -8.24
N PHE A 52 -3.40 4.73 -8.89
CA PHE A 52 -2.54 5.89 -8.78
C PHE A 52 -2.80 6.67 -7.49
N HIS A 53 -1.73 7.05 -6.81
CA HIS A 53 -1.82 7.85 -5.59
C HIS A 53 -1.24 9.24 -5.83
N GLN A 54 -2.04 10.29 -5.61
CA GLN A 54 -1.57 11.67 -5.74
C GLN A 54 -0.39 11.98 -4.81
N SER A 55 -0.36 11.39 -3.60
CA SER A 55 0.76 11.52 -2.67
C SER A 55 2.04 10.82 -3.11
N LEU A 56 1.97 9.98 -4.15
CA LEU A 56 3.09 9.27 -4.76
C LEU A 56 3.39 9.80 -6.16
N ASP A 57 3.11 11.08 -6.43
CA ASP A 57 3.26 11.70 -7.76
C ASP A 57 2.53 10.94 -8.87
N TYR A 58 1.32 10.45 -8.56
CA TYR A 58 0.51 9.63 -9.46
C TYR A 58 1.21 8.33 -9.91
N LYS A 59 2.08 7.77 -9.07
CA LYS A 59 2.60 6.40 -9.22
C LYS A 59 1.76 5.41 -8.40
N THR A 60 1.92 4.13 -8.73
CA THR A 60 1.37 3.03 -7.93
C THR A 60 2.34 2.65 -6.82
N PRO A 61 1.86 2.05 -5.71
CA PRO A 61 2.73 1.58 -4.64
C PRO A 61 3.83 0.62 -5.13
N ASP A 62 3.51 -0.28 -6.07
CA ASP A 62 4.48 -1.21 -6.65
C ASP A 62 5.61 -0.48 -7.42
N MET A 63 5.28 0.59 -8.15
CA MET A 63 6.29 1.39 -8.85
C MET A 63 7.25 2.06 -7.87
N VAL A 64 6.71 2.65 -6.79
CA VAL A 64 7.54 3.31 -5.76
C VAL A 64 8.40 2.28 -5.04
N TYR A 65 7.82 1.15 -4.64
CA TYR A 65 8.55 0.08 -3.98
C TYR A 65 9.69 -0.45 -4.85
N SER A 66 9.42 -0.73 -6.13
CA SER A 66 10.44 -1.21 -7.08
C SER A 66 11.58 -0.20 -7.27
N SER A 67 11.26 1.09 -7.39
CA SER A 67 12.28 2.14 -7.56
C SER A 67 13.26 2.22 -6.38
N CYS A 68 12.82 1.92 -5.15
CA CYS A 68 13.72 1.92 -4.00
C CYS A 68 14.81 0.84 -4.09
N PHE A 69 14.57 -0.27 -4.78
CA PHE A 69 15.59 -1.31 -4.98
C PHE A 69 16.57 -0.94 -6.08
N GLU A 70 16.09 -0.34 -7.17
CA GLU A 70 16.97 0.16 -8.24
C GLU A 70 17.92 1.24 -7.74
N GLU A 71 17.44 2.16 -6.91
CA GLU A 71 18.27 3.19 -6.29
C GLU A 71 19.28 2.60 -5.29
N ARG A 72 18.90 1.52 -4.58
CA ARG A 72 19.81 0.83 -3.67
C ARG A 72 20.93 0.10 -4.41
N GLU A 73 20.62 -0.56 -5.52
CA GLU A 73 21.63 -1.21 -6.39
C GLU A 73 22.54 -0.18 -7.05
N ARG A 74 21.97 0.92 -7.57
CA ARG A 74 22.73 2.03 -8.16
C ARG A 74 23.61 2.74 -7.13
N GLY A 75 23.13 2.89 -5.91
CA GLY A 75 23.89 3.45 -4.78
C GLY A 75 25.05 2.56 -4.37
N LEU A 76 24.88 1.23 -4.37
CA LEU A 76 25.94 0.25 -4.12
C LEU A 76 27.03 0.27 -5.20
N LEU A 77 26.66 0.45 -6.47
CA LEU A 77 27.59 0.57 -7.58
C LEU A 77 28.36 1.91 -7.60
N ALA A 78 27.80 2.97 -6.99
CA ALA A 78 28.44 4.28 -6.93
C ALA A 78 29.48 4.41 -5.80
N VAL A 79 29.52 3.47 -4.84
CA VAL A 79 30.52 3.42 -3.75
C VAL A 79 31.58 2.34 -3.95
N ALA A 80 31.52 1.58 -5.05
CA ALA A 80 32.53 0.60 -5.47
C ALA A 80 33.49 1.20 -6.50
#